data_AF-A0A4V1RJP8-F1
#
_entry.id   AF-A0A4V1RJP8-F1
#
_cell.length_a   1.000
_cell.length_b   1.000
_cell.length_c   1.000
_cell.angle_alpha   90.00
_cell.angle_beta   90.00
_cell.angle_gamma   90.00
#
_symmetry.space_group_name_H-M   'P 1'
#
loop_
_entity.id
_entity.type
_entity.pdbx_description
1 polymer ?
#
loop_
_entity_poly.entity_id
_entity_poly.type
_entity_poly.pdbx_seq_one_letter_code
_entity_poly.pdbx_strand_id
1 'polypeptide(L)'
;MAKRLFLLHLGPDTVDLDEMRESLDLGRIATPDVDPEVLELAGIEITRTHKAAGMSRKEVEGAWAKVCRKAWKAKADVFVSAPGFFDASSEQAALALDGLPGFKVVLVVTSGFAVQPPAAWLSLVKEDRVHVLPDNLGAEQLAAQVARIALIEEEARLDKRLRKISRRRKQVNKRLAA
;
A
#
# COMPACT_ATOMS: atom_id res chain seq x y z
N MET A 1 -11.81 3.63 14.90
CA MET A 1 -10.90 4.59 14.24
C MET A 1 -10.93 4.34 12.74
N ALA A 2 -10.70 5.35 11.90
CA ALA A 2 -10.48 5.12 10.48
C ALA A 2 -9.19 4.30 10.31
N LYS A 3 -9.18 3.34 9.39
CA LYS A 3 -7.97 2.59 9.07
C LYS A 3 -6.97 3.52 8.38
N ARG A 4 -5.70 3.44 8.76
CA ARG A 4 -4.58 4.10 8.06
C ARG A 4 -4.40 3.48 6.67
N LEU A 5 -3.91 4.25 5.71
CA LEU A 5 -3.60 3.74 4.39
C LEU A 5 -2.30 2.93 4.41
N PHE A 6 -2.27 1.88 3.60
CA PHE A 6 -1.06 1.18 3.22
C PHE A 6 -1.01 1.22 1.69
N LEU A 7 -0.22 2.15 1.17
CA LEU A 7 0.01 2.37 -0.26
C LEU A 7 1.10 1.38 -0.69
N LEU A 8 0.67 0.24 -1.22
CA LEU A 8 1.56 -0.82 -1.68
C LEU A 8 1.86 -0.59 -3.16
N HIS A 9 3.12 -0.26 -3.46
CA HIS A 9 3.60 -0.12 -4.82
C HIS A 9 4.04 -1.46 -5.41
N LEU A 10 3.51 -1.77 -6.59
CA LEU A 10 3.77 -2.95 -7.38
C LEU A 10 4.21 -2.51 -8.78
N GLY A 11 5.48 -2.64 -9.08
CA GLY A 11 6.05 -2.37 -10.39
C GLY A 11 7.21 -3.31 -10.67
N PRO A 12 7.58 -3.54 -11.94
CA PRO A 12 8.79 -4.30 -12.25
C PRO A 12 10.05 -3.59 -11.75
N ASP A 13 10.02 -2.26 -11.66
CA ASP A 13 11.18 -1.43 -11.36
C ASP A 13 11.28 -1.06 -9.87
N THR A 14 12.52 -1.04 -9.38
CA THR A 14 12.86 -0.46 -8.08
C THR A 14 12.72 1.05 -8.11
N VAL A 15 12.38 1.64 -6.96
CA VAL A 15 12.20 3.10 -6.81
C VAL A 15 13.15 3.61 -5.75
N ASP A 16 13.71 4.80 -5.97
CA ASP A 16 14.55 5.46 -4.99
C ASP A 16 13.68 6.14 -3.92
N LEU A 17 13.57 5.52 -2.74
CA LEU A 17 12.75 6.02 -1.65
C LEU A 17 13.33 7.28 -0.99
N ASP A 18 14.64 7.49 -1.07
CA ASP A 18 15.29 8.67 -0.49
C ASP A 18 14.97 9.91 -1.33
N GLU A 19 14.99 9.79 -2.65
CA GLU A 19 14.54 10.86 -3.56
C GLU A 19 13.04 11.18 -3.40
N MET A 20 12.21 10.19 -3.07
CA MET A 20 10.77 10.40 -2.85
C MET A 20 10.44 11.05 -1.51
N ARG A 21 11.37 11.03 -0.55
CA ARG A 21 11.07 11.26 0.88
C ARG A 21 10.41 12.60 1.16
N GLU A 22 10.96 13.69 0.63
CA GLU A 22 10.44 15.04 0.87
C GLU A 22 8.98 15.17 0.40
N SER A 23 8.68 14.64 -0.80
CA SER A 23 7.33 14.66 -1.37
C SER A 23 6.34 13.80 -0.58
N LEU A 24 6.77 12.63 -0.10
CA LEU A 24 5.93 11.77 0.75
C LEU A 24 5.65 12.43 2.11
N ASP A 25 6.64 13.09 2.71
CA ASP A 25 6.52 13.79 3.98
C ASP A 25 5.52 14.96 3.91
N LEU A 26 5.51 15.71 2.80
CA LEU A 26 4.48 16.74 2.54
C LEU A 26 3.05 16.16 2.54
N GLY A 27 2.90 14.94 2.02
CA GLY A 27 1.65 14.16 2.05
C GLY A 27 1.36 13.49 3.39
N ARG A 28 2.25 13.61 4.40
CA ARG A 28 2.21 12.89 5.68
C ARG A 28 2.19 11.37 5.52
N ILE A 29 2.88 10.88 4.49
CA ILE A 29 3.03 9.47 4.18
C ILE A 29 4.42 9.04 4.63
N ALA A 30 4.48 8.11 5.57
CA ALA A 30 5.75 7.58 6.05
C ALA A 30 6.23 6.41 5.18
N THR A 31 7.54 6.21 5.10
CA THR A 31 8.13 4.94 4.71
C THR A 31 8.44 4.11 5.96
N PRO A 32 8.24 2.78 5.96
CA PRO A 32 8.67 1.96 7.10
C PRO A 32 10.18 2.04 7.27
N ASP A 33 10.62 2.24 8.50
CA ASP A 33 12.03 2.21 8.89
C ASP A 33 12.59 0.77 8.84
N VAL A 34 12.92 0.33 7.62
CA VAL A 34 13.52 -0.97 7.27
C VAL A 34 14.63 -0.77 6.25
N ASP A 35 15.67 -1.59 6.35
CA ASP A 35 16.75 -1.60 5.35
C ASP A 35 16.21 -2.13 4.00
N PRO A 36 16.73 -1.63 2.86
CA PRO A 36 16.31 -2.10 1.54
C PRO A 36 16.39 -3.63 1.36
N GLU A 37 17.44 -4.25 1.91
CA GLU A 37 17.62 -5.71 1.90
C GLU A 37 16.42 -6.45 2.53
N VAL A 38 15.79 -5.89 3.58
CA VAL A 38 14.61 -6.51 4.20
C VAL A 38 13.42 -6.53 3.24
N LEU A 39 13.27 -5.52 2.38
CA LEU A 39 12.21 -5.49 1.36
C LEU A 39 12.49 -6.51 0.26
N GLU A 40 13.74 -6.67 -0.15
CA GLU A 40 14.15 -7.72 -1.09
C GLU A 40 13.87 -9.12 -0.54
N LEU A 41 14.29 -9.39 0.71
CA LEU A 41 14.02 -10.65 1.40
C LEU A 41 12.53 -10.91 1.56
N ALA A 42 11.71 -9.86 1.81
CA ALA A 42 10.26 -10.00 1.85
C ALA A 42 9.69 -10.45 0.49
N GLY A 43 10.22 -9.90 -0.61
CA GLY A 43 9.93 -10.37 -1.98
C GLY A 43 10.18 -11.86 -2.15
N ILE A 44 11.37 -12.31 -1.76
CA ILE A 44 11.79 -13.71 -1.85
C ILE A 44 10.94 -14.62 -0.95
N GLU A 45 10.61 -14.15 0.25
CA GLU A 45 9.75 -14.85 1.22
C GLU A 45 8.35 -15.08 0.64
N ILE A 46 7.67 -14.01 0.20
CA ILE A 46 6.28 -14.07 -0.27
C ILE A 46 6.17 -14.88 -1.56
N THR A 47 7.09 -14.70 -2.50
CA THR A 47 7.12 -15.47 -3.76
C THR A 47 7.67 -16.89 -3.57
N ARG A 48 8.15 -17.23 -2.37
CA ARG A 48 8.76 -18.53 -2.01
C ARG A 48 9.94 -18.92 -2.89
N THR A 49 10.68 -17.94 -3.41
CA THR A 49 11.77 -18.13 -4.38
C THR A 49 13.16 -18.32 -3.75
N HIS A 50 13.25 -18.47 -2.42
CA HIS A 50 14.52 -18.64 -1.67
C HIS A 50 15.51 -19.63 -2.29
N LYS A 51 15.05 -20.80 -2.78
CA LYS A 51 15.93 -21.78 -3.44
C LYS A 51 16.57 -21.24 -4.73
N ALA A 52 15.80 -20.50 -5.53
CA ALA A 52 16.29 -19.89 -6.76
C ALA A 52 17.29 -18.75 -6.46
N ALA A 53 17.11 -18.08 -5.32
CA ALA A 53 18.05 -17.08 -4.81
C ALA A 53 19.28 -17.69 -4.10
N GLY A 54 19.40 -19.03 -4.01
CA GLY A 54 20.49 -19.68 -3.29
C GLY A 54 20.44 -19.54 -1.76
N MET A 55 19.28 -19.17 -1.22
CA MET A 55 19.07 -18.91 0.20
C MET A 55 18.30 -20.04 0.87
N SER A 56 18.58 -20.26 2.15
CA SER A 56 17.74 -21.10 3.01
C SER A 56 16.44 -20.37 3.36
N ARG A 57 15.39 -21.14 3.64
CA ARG A 57 14.11 -20.60 4.11
C ARG A 57 14.29 -19.72 5.36
N LYS A 58 15.19 -20.12 6.27
CA LYS A 58 15.43 -19.42 7.54
C LYS A 58 15.97 -18.00 7.35
N GLU A 59 16.67 -17.74 6.25
CA GLU A 59 17.25 -16.41 5.96
C GLU A 59 16.19 -15.41 5.51
N VAL A 60 15.10 -15.86 4.88
CA VAL A 60 14.06 -14.98 4.34
C VAL A 60 12.82 -14.91 5.22
N GLU A 61 12.59 -15.91 6.07
CA GLU A 61 11.38 -16.05 6.87
C GLU A 61 11.19 -14.89 7.86
N GLY A 62 10.02 -14.26 7.82
CA GLY A 62 9.63 -13.15 8.68
C GLY A 62 10.08 -11.76 8.20
N ALA A 63 10.68 -11.66 7.01
CA ALA A 63 11.07 -10.39 6.41
C ALA A 63 9.84 -9.49 6.15
N TRP A 64 8.80 -10.02 5.50
CA TRP A 64 7.55 -9.28 5.28
C TRP A 64 6.87 -8.90 6.60
N ALA A 65 6.86 -9.81 7.57
CA ALA A 65 6.33 -9.52 8.89
C ALA A 65 7.10 -8.37 9.60
N LYS A 66 8.42 -8.25 9.39
CA LYS A 66 9.23 -7.13 9.89
C LYS A 66 8.80 -5.81 9.24
N VAL A 67 8.58 -5.78 7.93
CA VAL A 67 8.05 -4.60 7.20
C VAL A 67 6.69 -4.19 7.75
N CYS A 68 5.74 -5.12 7.84
CA CYS A 68 4.40 -4.85 8.37
C CYS A 68 4.43 -4.29 9.81
N ARG A 69 5.29 -4.82 10.68
CA ARG A 69 5.46 -4.29 12.04
C ARG A 69 6.00 -2.86 12.06
N LYS A 70 6.97 -2.55 11.19
CA LYS A 70 7.56 -1.20 11.08
C LYS A 70 6.56 -0.20 10.51
N ALA A 71 5.82 -0.59 9.48
CA ALA A 71 4.69 0.17 8.96
C ALA A 71 3.66 0.48 10.06
N TRP A 72 3.30 -0.50 10.89
CA TRP A 72 2.36 -0.29 11.99
C TRP A 72 2.90 0.70 13.03
N LYS A 73 4.19 0.61 13.37
CA LYS A 73 4.88 1.50 14.33
C LYS A 73 5.00 2.94 13.84
N ALA A 74 4.97 3.19 12.53
CA ALA A 74 5.05 4.53 11.96
C ALA A 74 3.88 5.45 12.37
N LYS A 75 2.73 4.89 12.78
CA LYS A 75 1.53 5.65 13.22
C LYS A 75 0.97 6.64 12.18
N ALA A 76 1.40 6.54 10.92
CA ALA A 76 0.95 7.34 9.79
C ALA A 76 0.37 6.43 8.68
N ASP A 77 -0.16 7.05 7.64
CA ASP A 77 -0.34 6.38 6.34
C ASP A 77 1.05 6.03 5.80
N VAL A 78 1.20 4.88 5.16
CA VAL A 78 2.51 4.37 4.77
C VAL A 78 2.60 4.04 3.29
N PHE A 79 3.77 4.29 2.71
CA PHE A 79 4.15 3.84 1.37
C PHE A 79 5.19 2.74 1.46
N VAL A 80 4.99 1.65 0.71
CA VAL A 80 5.93 0.53 0.60
C VAL A 80 6.07 0.15 -0.86
N SER A 81 7.29 0.24 -1.39
CA SER A 81 7.63 -0.31 -2.70
C SER A 81 8.06 -1.76 -2.57
N ALA A 82 7.38 -2.66 -3.26
CA ALA A 82 7.66 -4.09 -3.26
C ALA A 82 7.66 -4.63 -4.69
N PRO A 83 8.67 -4.30 -5.52
CA PRO A 83 8.71 -4.75 -6.92
C PRO A 83 8.75 -6.28 -7.03
N GLY A 84 9.42 -6.97 -6.09
CA GLY A 84 9.45 -8.44 -6.02
C GLY A 84 8.08 -9.10 -5.75
N PHE A 85 7.02 -8.33 -5.52
CA PHE A 85 5.65 -8.84 -5.39
C PHE A 85 4.87 -8.82 -6.70
N PHE A 86 5.40 -8.18 -7.76
CA PHE A 86 4.66 -7.93 -8.99
C PHE A 86 4.09 -9.22 -9.60
N ASP A 87 4.91 -10.26 -9.71
CA ASP A 87 4.55 -11.56 -10.27
C ASP A 87 4.02 -12.58 -9.24
N ALA A 88 3.63 -12.12 -8.05
CA ALA A 88 3.10 -13.02 -7.03
C ALA A 88 1.80 -13.70 -7.50
N SER A 89 1.65 -14.99 -7.23
CA SER A 89 0.38 -15.70 -7.43
C SER A 89 -0.72 -15.15 -6.53
N SER A 90 -1.98 -15.47 -6.82
CA SER A 90 -3.12 -15.04 -5.98
C SER A 90 -2.97 -15.49 -4.52
N GLU A 91 -2.46 -16.69 -4.26
CA GLU A 91 -2.22 -17.19 -2.90
C GLU A 91 -1.09 -16.43 -2.20
N GLN A 92 -0.05 -16.06 -2.94
CA GLN A 92 1.09 -15.30 -2.42
C GLN A 92 0.69 -13.85 -2.11
N ALA A 93 -0.07 -13.21 -3.00
CA ALA A 93 -0.66 -11.90 -2.78
C ALA A 93 -1.60 -11.90 -1.57
N ALA A 94 -2.47 -12.92 -1.44
CA ALA A 94 -3.34 -13.06 -0.28
C ALA A 94 -2.55 -13.19 1.03
N LEU A 95 -1.49 -14.03 1.04
CA LEU A 95 -0.59 -14.19 2.18
C LEU A 95 0.08 -12.86 2.58
N ALA A 96 0.51 -12.06 1.60
CA ALA A 96 1.07 -10.75 1.88
C ALA A 96 0.04 -9.80 2.53
N LEU A 97 -1.21 -9.80 2.04
CA LEU A 97 -2.29 -8.98 2.58
C LEU A 97 -2.72 -9.40 4.00
N ASP A 98 -2.60 -10.68 4.36
CA ASP A 98 -2.88 -11.19 5.71
C ASP A 98 -2.00 -10.53 6.79
N GLY A 99 -0.82 -10.04 6.40
CA GLY A 99 0.09 -9.28 7.27
C GLY A 99 -0.32 -7.84 7.57
N LEU A 100 -1.39 -7.33 6.93
CA LEU A 100 -1.79 -5.91 6.98
C LEU A 100 -3.12 -5.63 7.72
N PRO A 101 -3.50 -6.35 8.80
CA PRO A 101 -4.72 -6.04 9.52
C PRO A 101 -4.62 -4.63 10.14
N GLY A 102 -5.74 -3.91 10.10
CA GLY A 102 -5.81 -2.52 10.59
C GLY A 102 -5.45 -1.45 9.54
N PHE A 103 -4.93 -1.84 8.38
CA PHE A 103 -4.74 -0.94 7.24
C PHE A 103 -5.89 -1.02 6.23
N LYS A 104 -6.09 0.09 5.51
CA LYS A 104 -6.77 0.12 4.22
C LYS A 104 -5.68 0.03 3.15
N VAL A 105 -5.55 -1.14 2.54
CA VAL A 105 -4.60 -1.35 1.45
C VAL A 105 -5.11 -0.66 0.19
N VAL A 106 -4.21 0.10 -0.45
CA VAL A 106 -4.39 0.78 -1.73
C VAL A 106 -3.21 0.35 -2.61
N LEU A 107 -3.49 -0.15 -3.80
CA LEU A 107 -2.46 -0.61 -4.74
C LEU A 107 -2.06 0.54 -5.65
N VAL A 108 -0.75 0.75 -5.78
CA VAL A 108 -0.13 1.69 -6.73
C VAL A 108 0.67 0.86 -7.71
N VAL A 109 0.18 0.69 -8.94
CA VAL A 109 0.77 -0.22 -9.92
C VAL A 109 1.46 0.59 -11.03
N THR A 110 2.74 0.36 -11.30
CA THR A 110 3.52 1.07 -12.33
C THR A 110 3.89 0.17 -13.52
N SER A 111 3.02 -0.77 -13.88
CA SER A 111 3.17 -1.65 -15.06
C SER A 111 3.05 -0.91 -16.40
N GLY A 112 2.72 0.37 -16.37
CA GLY A 112 2.31 1.14 -17.55
C GLY A 112 1.02 0.60 -18.17
N PHE A 113 0.80 0.98 -19.42
CA PHE A 113 -0.35 0.54 -20.22
C PHE A 113 0.01 -0.61 -21.18
N ALA A 114 1.29 -0.94 -21.30
CA ALA A 114 1.79 -1.97 -22.21
C ALA A 114 1.79 -3.38 -21.58
N VAL A 115 2.01 -3.47 -20.27
CA VAL A 115 1.95 -4.73 -19.51
C VAL A 115 0.64 -4.79 -18.74
N GLN A 116 -0.01 -5.95 -18.75
CA GLN A 116 -1.23 -6.13 -17.97
C GLN A 116 -0.90 -5.98 -16.46
N PRO A 117 -1.65 -5.16 -15.71
CA PRO A 117 -1.48 -5.07 -14.28
C PRO A 117 -1.69 -6.43 -13.61
N PRO A 118 -1.04 -6.70 -12.46
CA PRO A 118 -0.95 -8.05 -11.91
C PRO A 118 -2.30 -8.51 -11.35
N ALA A 119 -3.02 -9.32 -12.13
CA ALA A 119 -4.40 -9.72 -11.87
C ALA A 119 -4.60 -10.40 -10.50
N ALA A 120 -3.58 -11.13 -10.02
CA ALA A 120 -3.55 -11.73 -8.70
C ALA A 120 -3.85 -10.70 -7.59
N TRP A 121 -3.20 -9.54 -7.65
CA TRP A 121 -3.42 -8.45 -6.68
C TRP A 121 -4.74 -7.72 -6.89
N LEU A 122 -5.09 -7.44 -8.16
CA LEU A 122 -6.31 -6.70 -8.48
C LEU A 122 -7.58 -7.40 -7.98
N SER A 123 -7.60 -8.74 -8.03
CA SER A 123 -8.75 -9.54 -7.61
C SER A 123 -9.00 -9.53 -6.08
N LEU A 124 -7.97 -9.18 -5.29
CA LEU A 124 -8.00 -9.23 -3.83
C LEU A 124 -8.32 -7.87 -3.19
N VAL A 125 -8.28 -6.79 -3.97
CA VAL A 125 -8.54 -5.43 -3.53
C VAL A 125 -9.71 -4.85 -4.30
N LYS A 126 -10.49 -3.98 -3.66
CA LYS A 126 -11.58 -3.29 -4.36
C LYS A 126 -11.02 -2.40 -5.46
N GLU A 127 -11.70 -2.37 -6.61
CA GLU A 127 -11.34 -1.55 -7.77
C GLU A 127 -11.12 -0.07 -7.40
N ASP A 128 -11.91 0.48 -6.47
CA ASP A 128 -11.80 1.85 -5.97
C ASP A 128 -10.50 2.15 -5.17
N ARG A 129 -9.59 1.19 -5.07
CA ARG A 129 -8.31 1.29 -4.34
C ARG A 129 -7.14 0.81 -5.18
N VAL A 130 -7.33 0.67 -6.48
CA VAL A 130 -6.28 0.30 -7.42
C VAL A 130 -6.01 1.52 -8.29
N HIS A 131 -4.75 1.94 -8.32
CA HIS A 131 -4.28 3.02 -9.15
C HIS A 131 -3.19 2.49 -10.07
N VAL A 132 -3.51 2.33 -11.35
CA VAL A 132 -2.53 1.97 -12.38
C VAL A 132 -1.97 3.27 -12.95
N LEU A 133 -0.65 3.39 -12.90
CA LEU A 133 0.14 4.53 -13.33
C LEU A 133 0.98 4.17 -14.56
N PRO A 134 1.47 5.17 -15.32
CA PRO A 134 2.48 4.94 -16.34
C PRO A 134 3.71 4.19 -15.78
N ASP A 135 4.38 3.45 -16.67
CA ASP A 135 5.70 2.88 -16.41
C ASP A 135 6.78 3.97 -16.42
N ASN A 136 7.97 3.64 -15.91
CA ASN A 136 9.15 4.52 -15.96
C ASN A 136 8.95 5.93 -15.35
N LEU A 137 8.07 6.06 -14.36
CA LEU A 137 7.94 7.31 -13.62
C LEU A 137 9.21 7.56 -12.79
N GLY A 138 9.77 8.77 -12.90
CA GLY A 138 10.84 9.20 -11.99
C GLY A 138 10.35 9.25 -10.54
N ALA A 139 11.28 9.17 -9.58
CA ALA A 139 10.98 9.15 -8.15
C ALA A 139 10.05 10.31 -7.72
N GLU A 140 10.36 11.55 -8.14
CA GLU A 140 9.54 12.73 -7.85
C GLU A 140 8.12 12.62 -8.42
N GLN A 141 7.99 12.14 -9.65
CA GLN A 141 6.68 11.98 -10.31
C GLN A 141 5.84 10.91 -9.61
N LEU A 142 6.46 9.78 -9.26
CA LEU A 142 5.79 8.73 -8.51
C LEU A 142 5.36 9.23 -7.13
N ALA A 143 6.22 9.95 -6.41
CA ALA A 143 5.88 10.50 -5.10
C ALA A 143 4.69 11.48 -5.18
N ALA A 144 4.66 12.33 -6.22
CA ALA A 144 3.52 13.22 -6.47
C ALA A 144 2.22 12.44 -6.75
N GLN A 145 2.27 11.33 -7.48
CA GLN A 145 1.10 10.47 -7.69
C GLN A 145 0.66 9.79 -6.40
N VAL A 146 1.59 9.27 -5.60
CA VAL A 146 1.30 8.64 -4.30
C VAL A 146 0.63 9.64 -3.35
N ALA A 147 1.14 10.88 -3.29
CA ALA A 147 0.53 11.96 -2.51
C ALA A 147 -0.89 12.31 -2.99
N ARG A 148 -1.09 12.39 -4.31
CA ARG A 148 -2.42 12.60 -4.91
C ARG A 148 -3.40 11.49 -4.55
N ILE A 149 -2.97 10.23 -4.63
CA ILE A 149 -3.79 9.06 -4.28
C ILE A 149 -4.19 9.11 -2.80
N ALA A 150 -3.24 9.39 -1.91
CA ALA A 150 -3.52 9.53 -0.49
C ALA A 150 -4.54 10.66 -0.20
N LEU A 151 -4.46 11.78 -0.93
CA LEU A 151 -5.42 12.88 -0.81
C LEU A 151 -6.83 12.46 -1.24
N ILE A 152 -6.98 11.81 -2.40
CA ILE A 152 -8.27 11.28 -2.88
C ILE A 152 -8.90 10.36 -1.82
N GLU A 153 -8.07 9.53 -1.19
CA GLU A 153 -8.50 8.59 -0.17
C GLU A 153 -8.94 9.25 1.14
N GLU A 154 -8.25 10.32 1.56
CA GLU A 154 -8.65 11.11 2.70
C GLU A 154 -9.92 11.92 2.42
N GLU A 155 -10.06 12.50 1.22
CA GLU A 155 -11.30 13.17 0.80
C GLU A 155 -12.50 12.22 0.85
N ALA A 156 -12.37 11.03 0.26
CA ALA A 156 -13.43 10.01 0.29
C ALA A 156 -13.77 9.57 1.74
N ARG A 157 -12.80 9.58 2.65
CA ARG A 157 -12.99 9.30 4.07
C ARG A 157 -13.74 10.43 4.76
N LEU A 158 -13.36 11.68 4.53
CA LEU A 158 -14.01 12.87 5.10
C LEU A 158 -15.46 12.98 4.63
N ASP A 159 -15.73 12.75 3.35
CA ASP A 159 -17.08 12.73 2.80
C ASP A 159 -17.99 11.69 3.49
N LYS A 160 -17.48 10.47 3.69
CA LYS A 160 -18.20 9.42 4.41
C LYS A 160 -18.50 9.85 5.86
N ARG A 161 -17.55 10.52 6.53
CA ARG A 161 -17.74 11.04 7.90
C ARG A 161 -18.79 12.15 7.94
N LEU A 162 -18.72 13.12 7.03
CA LEU A 162 -19.68 14.22 6.92
C LEU A 162 -21.10 13.70 6.67
N ARG A 163 -21.27 12.76 5.73
CA ARG A 163 -22.56 12.10 5.47
C ARG A 163 -23.12 11.40 6.71
N LYS A 164 -22.27 10.71 7.49
CA LYS A 164 -22.69 10.04 8.74
C LYS A 164 -23.15 11.04 9.80
N ILE A 165 -22.40 12.15 9.99
CA ILE A 165 -22.77 13.21 10.93
C ILE A 165 -24.10 13.86 10.53
N SER A 166 -24.26 14.19 9.25
CA SER A 166 -25.50 14.77 8.72
C SER A 166 -26.71 13.86 8.97
N ARG A 167 -26.59 12.55 8.71
CA ARG A 167 -27.64 11.57 9.01
C ARG A 167 -27.98 11.52 10.50
N ARG A 168 -26.98 11.51 11.38
CA ARG A 168 -27.19 11.50 12.84
C ARG A 168 -27.91 12.76 13.31
N ARG A 169 -27.54 13.93 12.79
CA ARG A 169 -28.21 15.20 13.10
C ARG A 169 -29.69 15.17 12.72
N LYS A 170 -30.02 14.68 11.52
CA LYS A 170 -31.43 14.51 11.08
C LYS A 170 -32.22 13.60 12.01
N GLN A 171 -31.63 12.48 12.45
CA GLN A 171 -32.30 11.55 13.38
C GLN A 171 -32.56 12.18 14.76
N VAL A 172 -31.59 12.92 15.30
CA VAL A 172 -31.75 13.63 16.59
C VAL A 172 -32.85 14.69 16.49
N ASN A 173 -32.83 15.50 15.43
CA ASN A 173 -33.88 16.51 15.22
C ASN A 173 -35.28 15.89 15.13
N LYS A 174 -35.42 14.74 14.44
CA LYS A 174 -36.70 14.01 14.36
C LYS A 174 -37.18 13.52 15.73
N ARG A 175 -36.26 13.10 16.62
CA ARG A 175 -36.61 12.66 17.98
C ARG A 175 -36.95 13.81 18.92
N LEU A 176 -36.35 14.99 18.74
CA LEU A 176 -36.66 16.17 19.54
C LEU A 176 -37.98 16.84 19.13
N ALA A 177 -38.44 16.59 17.89
CA ALA A 177 -39.69 17.10 17.36
C ALA A 177 -40.89 16.16 17.56
N ALA A 178 -40.68 15.01 18.23
CA ALA A 178 -41.69 14.01 18.57
C ALA A 178 -41.87 13.97 20.09
#